data_AF-A0A225EA99-F1
#
_entry.id   AF-A0A225EA99-F1
#
_cell.length_a   1.000
_cell.length_b   1.000
_cell.length_c   1.000
_cell.angle_alpha   90.00
_cell.angle_beta   90.00
_cell.angle_gamma   90.00
#
_symmetry.space_group_name_H-M   'P 1'
#
loop_
_entity.id
_entity.type
_entity.pdbx_description
1 polymer ?
#
loop_
_entity_poly.entity_id
_entity_poly.type
_entity_poly.pdbx_seq_one_letter_code
_entity_poly.pdbx_strand_id
1 'polypeptide(L)'
;MPAARAWNSLFAICLGLVGFSAGGISAAGDLPGGGDNLAANVKQLKSLTNGLKIAPYIVCASQCQKLEKEKACEQLAKIAGAAQCDDGEIAIVCRLLFTNKPTQQFRRPRLGEPLYYGDTNHDDWPSSPFEFVDGVPLCVVRAYDLGGEAESSIHYLKYCLENCDWSNRRCDKINQKDIEAALKKLIGSKKWKTPLTDYEQKCLKFQTE
;
A
#
# COMPACT_ATOMS: atom_id res chain seq x y z
N MET A 1 26.61 -19.52 -17.42
CA MET A 1 26.10 -18.25 -17.97
C MET A 1 24.61 -18.43 -18.26
N PRO A 2 23.68 -17.83 -17.50
CA PRO A 2 22.26 -17.96 -17.80
C PRO A 2 21.88 -16.91 -18.86
N ALA A 3 21.09 -17.37 -19.83
CA ALA A 3 20.64 -16.62 -20.99
C ALA A 3 19.72 -15.45 -20.60
N ALA A 4 19.99 -14.27 -21.17
CA ALA A 4 19.11 -13.12 -21.11
C ALA A 4 17.80 -13.41 -21.86
N ARG A 5 16.66 -13.38 -21.15
CA ARG A 5 15.34 -13.36 -21.77
C ARG A 5 15.05 -11.94 -22.25
N ALA A 6 15.12 -11.74 -23.55
CA ALA A 6 14.62 -10.56 -24.23
C ALA A 6 13.11 -10.43 -24.01
N TRP A 7 12.66 -9.24 -23.61
CA TRP A 7 11.25 -8.88 -23.52
C TRP A 7 10.75 -8.55 -24.93
N ASN A 8 9.79 -9.33 -25.43
CA ASN A 8 9.17 -9.08 -26.73
C ASN A 8 8.10 -7.98 -26.60
N SER A 9 8.27 -6.93 -27.40
CA SER A 9 7.33 -5.83 -27.58
C SER A 9 6.20 -6.24 -28.53
N LEU A 10 5.07 -6.73 -28.01
CA LEU A 10 3.84 -6.88 -28.78
C LEU A 10 2.63 -6.67 -27.85
N PHE A 11 2.14 -5.44 -27.77
CA PHE A 11 0.74 -5.20 -27.39
C PHE A 11 0.11 -4.22 -28.37
N ALA A 12 -0.73 -4.80 -29.23
CA ALA A 12 -1.63 -4.09 -30.12
C ALA A 12 -2.74 -3.43 -29.30
N ILE A 13 -3.03 -2.18 -29.66
CA ILE A 13 -4.06 -1.33 -29.08
C ILE A 13 -5.43 -1.85 -29.53
N CYS A 14 -6.23 -2.39 -28.61
CA CYS A 14 -7.67 -2.56 -28.81
C CYS A 14 -8.39 -1.35 -28.19
N LEU A 15 -8.76 -0.40 -29.05
CA LEU A 15 -9.76 0.61 -28.79
C LEU A 15 -11.14 -0.03 -28.84
N GLY A 16 -11.99 0.21 -27.82
CA GLY A 16 -13.44 0.09 -28.00
C GLY A 16 -14.20 -0.33 -26.75
N LEU A 17 -14.84 0.66 -26.10
CA LEU A 17 -16.24 0.70 -25.64
C LEU A 17 -16.34 1.56 -24.38
N VAL A 18 -16.81 2.80 -24.55
CA VAL A 18 -17.25 3.65 -23.44
C VAL A 18 -18.70 3.27 -23.16
N GLY A 19 -18.91 2.39 -22.18
CA GLY A 19 -20.21 2.16 -21.57
C GLY A 19 -20.45 3.20 -20.47
N PHE A 20 -21.49 4.02 -20.60
CA PHE A 20 -21.98 4.85 -19.51
C PHE A 20 -22.64 3.94 -18.48
N SER A 21 -22.01 3.77 -17.30
CA SER A 21 -22.63 3.10 -16.16
C SER A 21 -23.59 4.05 -15.46
N ALA A 22 -24.85 3.62 -15.33
CA ALA A 22 -25.85 4.26 -14.47
C ALA A 22 -25.34 4.30 -13.02
N GLY A 23 -25.48 5.46 -12.36
CA GLY A 23 -25.06 5.67 -10.97
C GLY A 23 -25.79 4.73 -10.02
N GLY A 24 -25.07 3.70 -9.56
CA GLY A 24 -25.51 2.82 -8.49
C GLY A 24 -25.40 3.53 -7.14
N ILE A 25 -26.41 3.37 -6.31
CA ILE A 25 -26.40 3.74 -4.90
C ILE A 25 -25.31 2.87 -4.24
N SER A 26 -24.19 3.47 -3.82
CA SER A 26 -23.14 2.73 -3.09
C SER A 26 -23.74 2.07 -1.86
N ALA A 27 -23.46 0.78 -1.69
CA ALA A 27 -23.88 0.06 -0.51
C ALA A 27 -23.20 0.70 0.71
N ALA A 28 -23.93 0.78 1.81
CA ALA A 28 -23.39 1.28 3.08
C ALA A 28 -22.20 0.40 3.51
N GLY A 29 -20.98 0.87 3.26
CA GLY A 29 -19.75 0.14 3.56
C GLY A 29 -18.60 0.35 2.56
N ASP A 30 -18.85 0.89 1.39
CA ASP A 30 -17.79 1.09 0.38
C ASP A 30 -16.76 2.13 0.85
N LEU A 31 -15.47 1.84 0.63
CA LEU A 31 -14.40 2.79 0.93
C LEU A 31 -14.46 3.99 -0.04
N PRO A 32 -14.21 5.22 0.46
CA PRO A 32 -14.17 6.40 -0.40
C PRO A 32 -13.05 6.27 -1.45
N GLY A 33 -13.30 6.75 -2.67
CA GLY A 33 -12.32 6.75 -3.77
C GLY A 33 -12.46 5.63 -4.81
N GLY A 34 -13.56 4.89 -4.84
CA GLY A 34 -13.74 3.70 -5.69
C GLY A 34 -13.80 3.88 -7.21
N GLY A 35 -13.51 5.05 -7.79
CA GLY A 35 -13.55 5.24 -9.25
C GLY A 35 -12.40 4.52 -9.97
N ASP A 36 -12.64 3.89 -11.12
CA ASP A 36 -11.70 2.98 -11.82
C ASP A 36 -10.40 3.62 -12.37
N ASN A 37 -10.10 4.87 -12.01
CA ASN A 37 -8.90 5.59 -12.45
C ASN A 37 -7.78 5.47 -11.40
N LEU A 38 -6.89 4.51 -11.60
CA LEU A 38 -5.75 4.27 -10.71
C LEU A 38 -4.88 5.52 -10.51
N ALA A 39 -4.61 6.28 -11.57
CA ALA A 39 -3.79 7.49 -11.48
C ALA A 39 -4.44 8.58 -10.62
N ALA A 40 -5.77 8.72 -10.67
CA ALA A 40 -6.51 9.65 -9.83
C ALA A 40 -6.48 9.21 -8.35
N ASN A 41 -6.50 7.90 -8.08
CA ASN A 41 -6.47 7.38 -6.72
C ASN A 41 -5.07 7.42 -6.10
N VAL A 42 -4.03 7.16 -6.89
CA VAL A 42 -2.63 7.37 -6.43
C VAL A 42 -2.41 8.82 -6.00
N LYS A 43 -2.99 9.81 -6.70
CA LYS A 43 -2.92 11.22 -6.32
C LYS A 43 -3.64 11.57 -5.01
N GLN A 44 -4.57 10.71 -4.55
CA GLN A 44 -5.25 10.89 -3.26
C GLN A 44 -4.47 10.28 -2.10
N LEU A 45 -3.45 9.47 -2.39
CA LEU A 45 -2.56 8.94 -1.37
C LEU A 45 -1.81 10.11 -0.74
N LYS A 46 -1.91 10.21 0.58
CA LYS A 46 -1.14 11.17 1.36
C LYS A 46 0.12 10.48 1.87
N SER A 47 1.24 11.20 1.81
CA SER A 47 2.49 10.77 2.40
C SER A 47 2.35 10.44 3.89
N LEU A 48 3.22 9.57 4.39
CA LEU A 48 3.26 9.16 5.79
C LEU A 48 3.50 10.32 6.75
N THR A 49 4.11 11.41 6.28
CA THR A 49 4.42 12.60 7.11
C THR A 49 3.18 13.41 7.48
N ASN A 50 2.09 13.28 6.71
CA ASN A 50 0.85 14.03 6.92
C ASN A 50 -0.28 13.21 7.57
N GLY A 51 0.06 12.10 8.24
CA GLY A 51 -0.89 11.17 8.80
C GLY A 51 -1.52 10.29 7.73
N LEU A 52 -1.00 9.07 7.62
CA LEU A 52 -1.48 8.09 6.63
C LEU A 52 -2.94 7.73 6.91
N LYS A 53 -3.80 7.88 5.89
CA LYS A 53 -5.16 7.33 5.87
C LYS A 53 -5.13 6.00 5.14
N ILE A 54 -5.61 4.92 5.75
CA ILE A 54 -5.40 3.57 5.21
C ILE A 54 -6.35 3.22 4.06
N ALA A 55 -7.58 3.75 4.09
CA ALA A 55 -8.61 3.43 3.08
C ALA A 55 -8.17 3.75 1.64
N PRO A 56 -7.59 4.92 1.32
CA PRO A 56 -7.06 5.20 -0.02
C PRO A 56 -6.03 4.17 -0.51
N TYR A 57 -5.15 3.67 0.37
CA TYR A 57 -4.16 2.66 0.00
C TYR A 57 -4.82 1.30 -0.28
N ILE A 58 -5.82 0.91 0.50
CA ILE A 58 -6.60 -0.31 0.27
C ILE A 58 -7.35 -0.24 -1.07
N VAL A 59 -7.98 0.89 -1.37
CA VAL A 59 -8.67 1.11 -2.65
C VAL A 59 -7.69 1.03 -3.82
N CYS A 60 -6.54 1.71 -3.72
CA CYS A 60 -5.50 1.66 -4.74
C CYS A 60 -4.98 0.23 -4.96
N ALA A 61 -4.72 -0.52 -3.88
CA ALA A 61 -4.26 -1.91 -3.97
C ALA A 61 -5.33 -2.83 -4.59
N SER A 62 -6.60 -2.67 -4.20
CA SER A 62 -7.74 -3.39 -4.78
C SER A 62 -7.85 -3.18 -6.29
N GLN A 63 -7.65 -1.95 -6.77
CA GLN A 63 -7.66 -1.65 -8.21
C GLN A 63 -6.50 -2.29 -8.96
N CYS A 64 -5.29 -2.22 -8.41
CA CYS A 64 -4.15 -2.94 -8.96
C CYS A 64 -4.43 -4.45 -9.05
N GLN A 65 -5.08 -5.04 -8.05
CA GLN A 65 -5.45 -6.47 -8.06
C GLN A 65 -6.50 -6.83 -9.13
N LYS A 66 -7.36 -5.88 -9.53
CA LYS A 66 -8.31 -6.06 -10.64
C LYS A 66 -7.64 -6.05 -12.02
N LEU A 67 -6.52 -5.34 -12.17
CA LEU A 67 -5.82 -5.16 -13.45
C LEU A 67 -4.89 -6.32 -13.84
N GLU A 68 -4.73 -7.34 -12.99
CA GLU A 68 -3.66 -8.35 -13.09
C GLU A 68 -2.25 -7.74 -12.89
N LYS A 69 -1.28 -8.57 -12.47
CA LYS A 69 0.04 -8.12 -11.99
C LYS A 69 0.75 -7.22 -13.01
N GLU A 70 0.85 -7.66 -14.26
CA GLU A 70 1.65 -7.01 -15.29
C GLU A 70 1.13 -5.61 -15.63
N LYS A 71 -0.18 -5.49 -15.89
CA LYS A 71 -0.80 -4.19 -16.21
C LYS A 71 -0.81 -3.25 -15.01
N ALA A 72 -1.02 -3.77 -13.80
CA ALA A 72 -0.93 -2.96 -12.58
C ALA A 72 0.47 -2.38 -12.40
N CYS A 73 1.52 -3.19 -12.58
CA CYS A 73 2.90 -2.73 -12.46
C CYS A 73 3.28 -1.73 -13.56
N GLU A 74 2.82 -1.93 -14.80
CA GLU A 74 3.02 -0.98 -15.89
C GLU A 74 2.38 0.39 -15.56
N GLN A 75 1.13 0.38 -15.08
CA GLN A 75 0.46 1.62 -14.69
C GLN A 75 1.15 2.32 -13.51
N LEU A 76 1.53 1.57 -12.46
CA LEU A 76 2.26 2.13 -11.33
C LEU A 76 3.61 2.72 -11.75
N ALA A 77 4.36 2.06 -12.64
CA ALA A 77 5.61 2.57 -13.18
C ALA A 77 5.40 3.86 -13.99
N LYS A 78 4.34 3.91 -14.81
CA LYS A 78 3.98 5.12 -15.57
C LYS A 78 3.61 6.27 -14.65
N ILE A 79 2.84 6.02 -13.59
CA ILE A 79 2.45 7.04 -12.61
C ILE A 79 3.68 7.54 -11.85
N ALA A 80 4.55 6.64 -11.38
CA ALA A 80 5.80 6.98 -10.70
C ALA A 80 6.73 7.83 -11.58
N GLY A 81 6.86 7.50 -12.87
CA GLY A 81 7.69 8.25 -13.80
C GLY A 81 7.13 9.62 -14.22
N ALA A 82 5.82 9.84 -14.07
CA ALA A 82 5.16 11.10 -14.40
C ALA A 82 5.00 12.04 -13.19
N ALA A 83 5.05 11.50 -11.97
CA ALA A 83 4.98 12.27 -10.75
C ALA A 83 6.31 13.02 -10.54
N GLN A 84 6.25 14.35 -10.47
CA GLN A 84 7.43 15.17 -10.16
C GLN A 84 7.94 14.96 -8.72
N CYS A 85 7.08 14.48 -7.82
CA CYS A 85 7.43 14.05 -6.47
C CYS A 85 6.52 12.86 -6.10
N ASP A 86 7.08 11.66 -6.00
CA ASP A 86 6.48 10.60 -5.18
C ASP A 86 7.23 10.62 -3.84
N ASP A 87 6.51 10.78 -2.72
CA ASP A 87 7.07 10.78 -1.38
C ASP A 87 7.04 9.34 -0.79
N GLY A 88 7.10 8.33 -1.67
CA GLY A 88 7.03 6.92 -1.33
C GLY A 88 5.64 6.29 -1.32
N GLU A 89 4.57 6.99 -1.73
CA GLU A 89 3.21 6.45 -1.72
C GLU A 89 3.09 5.15 -2.53
N ILE A 90 3.67 5.11 -3.73
CA ILE A 90 3.66 3.92 -4.57
C ILE A 90 4.51 2.81 -3.93
N ALA A 91 5.63 3.14 -3.29
CA ALA A 91 6.42 2.16 -2.54
C ALA A 91 5.62 1.51 -1.41
N ILE A 92 4.76 2.27 -0.71
CA ILE A 92 3.83 1.76 0.30
C ILE A 92 2.76 0.87 -0.35
N VAL A 93 2.18 1.28 -1.50
CA VAL A 93 1.23 0.43 -2.23
C VAL A 93 1.88 -0.90 -2.64
N CYS A 94 3.16 -0.90 -3.03
CA CYS A 94 3.90 -2.13 -3.31
C CYS A 94 3.96 -3.07 -2.10
N ARG A 95 4.01 -2.54 -0.87
CA ARG A 95 3.96 -3.37 0.36
C ARG A 95 2.62 -4.08 0.57
N LEU A 96 1.55 -3.62 -0.05
CA LEU A 96 0.24 -4.30 -0.05
C LEU A 96 0.14 -5.33 -1.19
N LEU A 97 0.74 -5.02 -2.34
CA LEU A 97 0.63 -5.82 -3.56
C LEU A 97 1.61 -6.98 -3.64
N PHE A 98 2.74 -6.88 -2.96
CA PHE A 98 3.81 -7.87 -3.01
C PHE A 98 4.02 -8.55 -1.66
N THR A 99 4.56 -9.77 -1.70
CA THR A 99 4.97 -10.54 -0.53
C THR A 99 6.35 -11.16 -0.79
N ASN A 100 7.07 -11.55 0.25
CA ASN A 100 8.35 -12.21 0.04
C ASN A 100 8.18 -13.57 -0.65
N LYS A 101 9.16 -13.90 -1.50
CA LYS A 101 9.39 -15.28 -1.90
C LYS A 101 9.71 -16.14 -0.69
N PRO A 102 9.43 -17.47 -0.72
CA PRO A 102 9.94 -18.39 0.28
C PRO A 102 11.44 -18.17 0.46
N THR A 103 11.90 -18.16 1.72
CA THR A 103 13.31 -17.97 2.13
C THR A 103 13.95 -16.61 1.84
N GLN A 104 13.22 -15.63 1.31
CA GLN A 104 13.74 -14.27 1.12
C GLN A 104 13.13 -13.29 2.12
N GLN A 105 13.91 -12.29 2.52
CA GLN A 105 13.42 -11.18 3.34
C GLN A 105 12.77 -10.13 2.44
N PHE A 106 11.57 -9.65 2.82
CA PHE A 106 10.94 -8.54 2.12
C PHE A 106 11.52 -7.20 2.58
N ARG A 107 12.57 -6.71 1.89
CA ARG A 107 13.25 -5.46 2.24
C ARG A 107 12.26 -4.28 2.32
N ARG A 108 12.44 -3.43 3.33
CA ARG A 108 11.71 -2.16 3.48
C ARG A 108 12.09 -1.15 2.38
N PRO A 109 11.16 -0.29 1.92
CA PRO A 109 11.54 0.85 1.10
C PRO A 109 12.40 1.80 1.92
N ARG A 110 13.42 2.42 1.31
CA ARG A 110 14.32 3.35 2.01
C ARG A 110 13.69 4.76 2.07
N LEU A 111 12.64 4.89 2.87
CA LEU A 111 11.89 6.15 3.06
C LEU A 111 12.36 6.95 4.29
N GLY A 112 13.53 6.63 4.85
CA GLY A 112 14.01 7.12 6.14
C GLY A 112 13.87 6.08 7.26
N GLU A 113 14.13 6.51 8.50
CA GLU A 113 14.00 5.67 9.69
C GLU A 113 12.55 5.69 10.21
N PRO A 114 11.85 4.55 10.24
CA PRO A 114 10.47 4.51 10.69
C PRO A 114 10.35 4.78 12.20
N LEU A 115 9.47 5.71 12.57
CA LEU A 115 9.07 5.95 13.95
C LEU A 115 7.83 5.12 14.27
N TYR A 116 7.97 4.10 15.12
CA TYR A 116 6.88 3.21 15.51
C TYR A 116 6.11 3.71 16.74
N TYR A 117 4.94 3.10 16.98
CA TYR A 117 4.13 3.32 18.19
C TYR A 117 4.52 2.38 19.34
N GLY A 118 4.21 2.77 20.58
CA GLY A 118 4.26 1.86 21.74
C GLY A 118 5.66 1.28 22.02
N ASP A 119 6.70 2.06 21.75
CA ASP A 119 8.12 1.71 21.89
C ASP A 119 8.53 0.43 21.13
N THR A 120 7.79 0.11 20.07
CA THR A 120 8.12 -1.02 19.19
C THR A 120 9.17 -0.62 18.16
N ASN A 121 9.70 -1.61 17.45
CA ASN A 121 10.71 -1.43 16.43
C ASN A 121 10.47 -2.37 15.23
N HIS A 122 11.41 -2.39 14.30
CA HIS A 122 11.28 -3.17 13.08
C HIS A 122 11.04 -4.67 13.32
N ASP A 123 11.68 -5.26 14.34
CA ASP A 123 11.62 -6.69 14.60
C ASP A 123 10.24 -7.12 15.10
N ASP A 124 9.49 -6.20 15.71
CA ASP A 124 8.10 -6.42 16.13
C ASP A 124 7.12 -6.42 14.93
N TRP A 125 7.53 -5.81 13.80
CA TRP A 125 6.70 -5.55 12.62
C TRP A 125 7.42 -5.92 11.30
N PRO A 126 7.58 -7.23 11.01
CA PRO A 126 8.30 -7.68 9.80
C PRO A 126 7.65 -7.19 8.49
N SER A 127 6.34 -6.92 8.51
CA SER A 127 5.58 -6.41 7.37
C SER A 127 5.48 -4.87 7.31
N SER A 128 6.23 -4.14 8.15
CA SER A 128 6.30 -2.67 8.19
C SER A 128 6.26 -2.03 6.78
N PRO A 129 5.46 -0.96 6.57
CA PRO A 129 4.77 -0.16 7.59
C PRO A 129 3.45 -0.78 8.09
N PHE A 130 3.05 -1.95 7.60
CA PHE A 130 1.75 -2.56 7.94
C PHE A 130 1.87 -3.71 8.94
N GLU A 131 0.93 -3.74 9.87
CA GLU A 131 0.47 -4.97 10.53
C GLU A 131 -0.84 -5.41 9.88
N PHE A 132 -1.03 -6.71 9.70
CA PHE A 132 -2.26 -7.25 9.15
C PHE A 132 -3.08 -7.93 10.25
N VAL A 133 -4.15 -7.27 10.68
CA VAL A 133 -5.07 -7.79 11.70
C VAL A 133 -6.32 -8.30 11.02
N ASP A 134 -6.58 -9.62 11.12
CA ASP A 134 -7.63 -10.32 10.38
C ASP A 134 -7.60 -10.06 8.86
N GLY A 135 -6.40 -9.90 8.31
CA GLY A 135 -6.19 -9.61 6.88
C GLY A 135 -6.32 -8.13 6.50
N VAL A 136 -6.73 -7.25 7.42
CA VAL A 136 -6.79 -5.80 7.20
C VAL A 136 -5.43 -5.16 7.47
N PRO A 137 -4.82 -4.46 6.48
CA PRO A 137 -3.58 -3.72 6.72
C PRO A 137 -3.86 -2.50 7.59
N LEU A 138 -3.04 -2.29 8.61
CA LEU A 138 -3.06 -1.10 9.47
C LEU A 138 -1.64 -0.57 9.62
N CYS A 139 -1.46 0.74 9.54
CA CYS A 139 -0.14 1.35 9.61
C CYS A 139 0.34 1.41 11.07
N VAL A 140 1.51 0.83 11.32
CA VAL A 140 2.18 0.81 12.64
C VAL A 140 3.33 1.80 12.74
N VAL A 141 3.59 2.53 11.65
CA VAL A 141 4.58 3.61 11.58
C VAL A 141 3.85 4.94 11.60
N ARG A 142 4.27 5.84 12.49
CA ARG A 142 3.65 7.17 12.68
C ARG A 142 4.23 8.25 11.78
N ALA A 143 5.52 8.10 11.46
CA ALA A 143 6.28 9.03 10.64
C ALA A 143 7.60 8.34 10.23
N TYR A 144 8.31 8.95 9.30
CA TYR A 144 9.68 8.58 8.97
C TYR A 144 10.59 9.76 9.30
N ASP A 145 11.68 9.48 10.00
CA ASP A 145 12.75 10.45 10.21
C ASP A 145 13.70 10.39 9.00
N LEU A 146 13.90 11.52 8.33
CA LEU A 146 14.58 11.58 7.05
C LEU A 146 16.07 11.87 7.26
N GLY A 147 16.90 10.85 7.02
CA GLY A 147 18.36 10.95 6.99
C GLY A 147 18.93 10.79 5.58
N GLY A 148 18.52 11.64 4.64
CA GLY A 148 18.99 11.62 3.24
C GLY A 148 17.86 11.70 2.21
N GLU A 149 18.15 11.27 0.97
CA GLU A 149 17.17 11.20 -0.11
C GLU A 149 16.38 9.87 -0.04
N ALA A 150 15.05 9.97 -0.07
CA ALA A 150 14.19 8.80 -0.09
C ALA A 150 14.38 7.98 -1.39
N GLU A 151 14.29 6.65 -1.29
CA GLU A 151 14.25 5.80 -2.46
C GLU A 151 13.00 6.08 -3.29
N SER A 152 13.22 6.46 -4.56
CA SER A 152 12.15 6.62 -5.54
C SER A 152 11.26 5.38 -5.63
N SER A 153 9.94 5.57 -5.72
CA SER A 153 9.02 4.45 -5.83
C SER A 153 9.22 3.61 -7.10
N ILE A 154 9.76 4.17 -8.20
CA ILE A 154 10.06 3.37 -9.39
C ILE A 154 11.15 2.32 -9.11
N HIS A 155 12.17 2.68 -8.33
CA HIS A 155 13.23 1.77 -7.94
C HIS A 155 12.70 0.70 -6.98
N TYR A 156 11.83 1.09 -6.04
CA TYR A 156 11.23 0.12 -5.12
C TYR A 156 10.27 -0.85 -5.82
N LEU A 157 9.47 -0.36 -6.79
CA LEU A 157 8.62 -1.20 -7.63
C LEU A 157 9.45 -2.21 -8.43
N LYS A 158 10.55 -1.75 -9.04
CA LYS A 158 11.50 -2.64 -9.74
C LYS A 158 12.06 -3.71 -8.81
N TYR A 159 12.48 -3.33 -7.61
CA TYR A 159 12.93 -4.29 -6.59
C TYR A 159 11.85 -5.35 -6.30
N CYS A 160 10.59 -4.93 -6.13
CA CYS A 160 9.48 -5.86 -5.88
C CYS A 160 9.24 -6.82 -7.05
N LEU A 161 9.30 -6.35 -8.29
CA LEU A 161 9.16 -7.19 -9.48
C LEU A 161 10.23 -8.29 -9.57
N GLU A 162 11.46 -7.98 -9.18
CA GLU A 162 12.59 -8.90 -9.26
C GLU A 162 12.63 -9.89 -8.07
N ASN A 163 12.28 -9.42 -6.87
CA ASN A 163 12.58 -10.13 -5.62
C ASN A 163 11.33 -10.63 -4.87
N CYS A 164 10.13 -10.20 -5.25
CA CYS A 164 8.91 -10.53 -4.53
C CYS A 164 7.93 -11.36 -5.38
N ASP A 165 6.99 -12.00 -4.70
CA ASP A 165 5.81 -12.62 -5.30
C ASP A 165 4.62 -11.66 -5.23
N TRP A 166 3.67 -11.84 -6.15
CA TRP A 166 2.41 -11.09 -6.09
C TRP A 166 1.56 -11.64 -4.94
N SER A 167 1.02 -10.74 -4.13
CA SER A 167 0.25 -11.10 -2.95
C SER A 167 -1.10 -11.72 -3.34
N ASN A 168 -1.45 -12.83 -2.69
CA ASN A 168 -2.77 -13.45 -2.79
C ASN A 168 -3.81 -12.81 -1.85
N ARG A 169 -3.42 -11.81 -1.05
CA ARG A 169 -4.34 -11.11 -0.14
C ARG A 169 -5.32 -10.27 -0.95
N ARG A 170 -6.59 -10.26 -0.56
CA ARG A 170 -7.67 -9.61 -1.31
C ARG A 170 -8.06 -8.30 -0.63
N CYS A 171 -7.72 -7.18 -1.25
CA CYS A 171 -8.05 -5.84 -0.75
C CYS A 171 -9.48 -5.42 -1.12
N ASP A 172 -10.09 -6.05 -2.13
CA ASP A 172 -11.43 -5.77 -2.63
C ASP A 172 -12.56 -6.14 -1.66
N LYS A 173 -12.26 -6.90 -0.60
CA LYS A 173 -13.24 -7.34 0.39
C LYS A 173 -13.24 -6.52 1.67
N ILE A 174 -12.30 -5.59 1.82
CA ILE A 174 -12.12 -4.82 3.05
C ILE A 174 -13.03 -3.60 3.00
N ASN A 175 -13.93 -3.49 3.97
CA ASN A 175 -14.80 -2.33 4.13
C ASN A 175 -14.43 -1.50 5.39
N GLN A 176 -15.09 -0.36 5.57
CA GLN A 176 -14.81 0.54 6.70
C GLN A 176 -15.01 -0.14 8.08
N LYS A 177 -16.03 -0.99 8.23
CA LYS A 177 -16.28 -1.70 9.50
C LYS A 177 -15.17 -2.69 9.81
N ASP A 178 -14.62 -3.35 8.79
CA ASP A 178 -13.47 -4.25 8.97
C ASP A 178 -12.25 -3.47 9.45
N ILE A 179 -12.00 -2.29 8.88
CA ILE A 179 -10.92 -1.39 9.30
C ILE A 179 -11.07 -0.98 10.77
N GLU A 180 -12.25 -0.52 11.18
CA GLU A 180 -12.52 -0.12 12.57
C GLU A 180 -12.38 -1.29 13.55
N ALA A 181 -12.89 -2.47 13.18
CA ALA A 181 -12.80 -3.67 14.00
C ALA A 181 -11.34 -4.13 14.16
N ALA A 182 -10.58 -4.16 13.06
CA ALA A 182 -9.16 -4.50 13.05
C ALA A 182 -8.35 -3.49 13.88
N LEU A 183 -8.66 -2.19 13.76
CA LEU A 183 -7.98 -1.15 14.53
C LEU A 183 -8.20 -1.33 16.03
N LYS A 184 -9.45 -1.61 16.46
CA LYS A 184 -9.75 -1.86 17.87
C LYS A 184 -8.93 -3.03 18.42
N LYS A 185 -8.77 -4.10 17.63
CA LYS A 185 -7.93 -5.26 18.00
C LYS A 185 -6.44 -4.89 18.05
N LEU A 186 -5.95 -4.10 17.09
CA LEU A 186 -4.57 -3.63 17.07
C LEU A 186 -4.24 -2.79 18.30
N ILE A 187 -5.10 -1.83 18.68
CA ILE A 187 -4.91 -0.98 19.86
C ILE A 187 -4.86 -1.83 21.15
N GLY A 188 -5.71 -2.84 21.27
CA GLY A 188 -5.72 -3.76 22.42
C GLY A 188 -4.67 -4.88 22.37
N SER A 189 -3.77 -4.88 21.38
CA SER A 189 -2.79 -5.95 21.18
C SER A 189 -1.71 -5.95 22.25
N LYS A 190 -1.22 -7.14 22.60
CA LYS A 190 -0.04 -7.31 23.48
C LYS A 190 1.30 -7.18 22.73
N LYS A 191 1.27 -6.91 21.42
CA LYS A 191 2.50 -6.69 20.62
C LYS A 191 3.20 -5.38 20.96
N TRP A 192 2.50 -4.41 21.54
CA TRP A 192 3.11 -3.17 22.02
C TRP A 192 4.04 -3.45 23.20
N LYS A 193 5.24 -2.86 23.18
CA LYS A 193 6.21 -3.02 24.27
C LYS A 193 5.84 -2.18 25.48
N THR A 194 5.22 -1.04 25.25
CA THR A 194 4.62 -0.17 26.28
C THR A 194 3.16 0.12 25.95
N PRO A 195 2.32 0.44 26.96
CA PRO A 195 0.96 0.90 26.70
C PRO A 195 0.97 2.14 25.79
N LEU A 196 0.14 2.13 24.74
CA LEU A 196 -0.01 3.27 23.83
C LEU A 196 -0.48 4.51 24.58
N THR A 197 0.23 5.61 24.39
CA THR A 197 -0.18 6.92 24.92
C THR A 197 -1.47 7.41 24.25
N ASP A 198 -2.18 8.34 24.89
CA ASP A 198 -3.40 8.94 24.31
C ASP A 198 -3.14 9.57 22.93
N TYR A 199 -1.97 10.19 22.76
CA TYR A 199 -1.54 10.76 21.49
C TYR A 199 -1.39 9.67 20.41
N GLU A 200 -0.71 8.57 20.71
CA GLU A 200 -0.51 7.48 19.76
C GLU A 200 -1.82 6.79 19.40
N GLN A 201 -2.71 6.58 20.37
CA GLN A 201 -4.05 6.06 20.12
C GLN A 201 -4.85 7.00 19.21
N LYS A 202 -4.74 8.32 19.41
CA LYS A 202 -5.38 9.30 18.53
C LYS A 202 -4.81 9.23 17.11
N CYS A 203 -3.49 9.14 16.93
CA CYS A 203 -2.88 8.98 15.61
C CYS A 203 -3.30 7.67 14.93
N LEU A 204 -3.36 6.56 15.67
CA LEU A 204 -3.83 5.27 15.16
C LEU A 204 -5.33 5.28 14.81
N LYS A 205 -6.15 6.09 15.47
CA LYS A 205 -7.55 6.31 15.06
C LYS A 205 -7.67 7.20 13.84
N PHE A 206 -6.79 8.19 13.72
CA PHE A 206 -6.78 9.10 12.59
C PHE A 206 -6.61 8.37 11.25
N GLN A 207 -5.91 7.24 11.16
CA GLN A 207 -5.80 6.51 9.87
C GLN A 207 -7.12 5.96 9.32
N THR A 208 -8.18 5.86 10.14
CA THR A 208 -9.49 5.30 9.74
C THR A 208 -10.58 6.35 9.54
N GLU A 209 -10.33 7.60 9.93
CA GLU A 209 -11.24 8.75 9.74
C GLU A 209 -11.17 9.31 8.31
#